data_AF-A0A2V5MMH7-F1
#
_entry.id   AF-A0A2V5MMH7-F1
#
_cell.length_a   1.000
_cell.length_b   1.000
_cell.length_c   1.000
_cell.angle_alpha   90.00
_cell.angle_beta   90.00
_cell.angle_gamma   90.00
#
_symmetry.space_group_name_H-M   'P 1'
#
loop_
_entity.id
_entity.type
_entity.pdbx_description
1 polymer ?
#
loop_
_entity_poly.entity_id
_entity_poly.type
_entity_poly.pdbx_seq_one_letter_code
_entity_poly.pdbx_strand_id
1 'polypeptide(L)'
;MNPPSRAFTLIELIGVLAVIGILAAILVPSLVRKMDVLAGQQESAILKSYSDALQQSIMRNRYIPAHTNWVSVVATELGMDVAKVTTNTRNQPRIFLIDPLLQVGVNGGGFPYTQNNAGSVVTNSSGAIIAPVNARVVILSSVGPALPVGVVSGIPSTNDFNAVWDWNDAGSVLPASSTWTGWAGTADDLKVQRVNLSPLFLRLVLLTYASPSGSRYSIDSTNWATATVVTTNTAGNEGYFIKNSVLALHNDPSRGSTLDSQQILIRGNSFVYNESVWRGSLTGISPAGGLDIGTVVDKFLKAPTNPSAPANQQPAVVQTMMDFMDAYEAWAKGADGIYNTGDDFPPGNGGLRGAAITKQGLMMTAVQNLYQANSHYPPEGTGACP
;
A
#
# COMPACT_ATOMS: atom_id res chain seq x y z
N MET A 1 74.63 -35.31 8.49
CA MET A 1 74.13 -35.08 9.86
C MET A 1 72.62 -34.95 9.75
N ASN A 2 71.87 -36.03 9.98
CA ASN A 2 70.41 -35.97 10.00
C ASN A 2 69.98 -35.76 11.46
N PRO A 3 69.11 -34.77 11.75
CA PRO A 3 68.65 -34.56 13.12
C PRO A 3 67.85 -35.77 13.61
N PRO A 4 67.96 -36.15 14.89
CA PRO A 4 67.22 -37.28 15.44
C PRO A 4 65.72 -36.98 15.41
N SER A 5 64.97 -37.82 14.69
CA SER A 5 63.51 -37.84 14.70
C SER A 5 63.01 -38.20 16.10
N ARG A 6 62.57 -37.21 16.87
CA ARG A 6 61.94 -37.42 18.18
C ARG A 6 60.56 -38.04 17.94
N ALA A 7 60.41 -39.31 18.29
CA ALA A 7 59.10 -39.96 18.30
C ALA A 7 58.27 -39.37 19.46
N PHE A 8 57.15 -38.73 19.13
CA PHE A 8 56.16 -38.32 20.13
C PHE A 8 55.71 -39.54 20.93
N THR A 9 55.67 -39.43 22.25
CA THR A 9 55.32 -40.56 23.11
C THR A 9 53.80 -40.75 23.14
N LEU A 10 53.34 -42.01 23.24
CA LEU A 10 51.92 -42.36 23.30
C LEU A 10 51.16 -41.59 24.41
N ILE A 11 51.84 -41.32 25.53
CA ILE A 11 51.26 -40.59 26.67
C ILE A 11 51.05 -39.10 26.36
N GLU A 12 51.91 -38.50 25.54
CA GLU A 12 51.78 -37.11 25.09
C GLU A 12 50.62 -36.96 24.09
N LEU A 13 50.41 -37.95 23.22
CA LEU A 13 49.23 -38.00 22.33
C LEU A 13 47.92 -38.16 23.11
N ILE A 14 47.89 -39.04 24.13
CA ILE A 14 46.72 -39.23 25.00
C ILE A 14 46.44 -37.94 25.80
N GLY A 15 47.49 -37.28 26.31
CA GLY A 15 47.36 -36.01 27.00
C GLY A 15 46.75 -34.91 26.13
N VAL A 16 47.23 -34.76 24.89
CA VAL A 16 46.68 -33.77 23.94
C VAL A 16 45.23 -34.08 23.58
N LEU A 17 44.89 -35.35 23.33
CA LEU A 17 43.51 -35.76 23.04
C LEU A 17 42.57 -35.51 24.24
N ALA A 18 43.04 -35.76 25.47
CA ALA A 18 42.25 -35.49 26.67
C ALA A 18 41.97 -33.98 26.83
N VAL A 19 42.97 -33.12 26.62
CA VAL A 19 42.79 -31.66 26.69
C VAL A 19 41.82 -31.17 25.61
N ILE A 20 41.96 -31.65 24.37
CA ILE A 20 41.03 -31.30 23.28
C ILE A 20 39.61 -31.79 23.60
N GLY A 21 39.46 -33.00 24.15
CA GLY A 21 38.16 -33.57 24.53
C GLY A 21 37.45 -32.72 25.59
N ILE A 22 38.18 -32.28 26.63
CA ILE A 22 37.63 -31.40 27.68
C ILE A 22 37.23 -30.04 27.10
N LEU A 23 38.08 -29.44 26.27
CA LEU A 23 37.78 -28.15 25.62
C LEU A 23 36.55 -28.25 24.71
N ALA A 24 36.45 -29.31 23.91
CA ALA A 24 35.29 -29.56 23.06
C ALA A 24 34.01 -29.73 23.88
N ALA A 25 34.06 -30.51 24.97
CA ALA A 25 32.90 -30.72 25.85
C ALA A 25 32.37 -29.41 26.46
N ILE A 26 33.26 -28.44 26.75
CA ILE A 26 32.88 -27.14 27.30
C ILE A 26 32.32 -26.20 26.21
N LEU A 27 32.89 -26.22 25.01
CA LEU A 27 32.54 -25.27 23.94
C LEU A 27 31.31 -25.67 23.13
N VAL A 28 31.11 -26.96 22.86
CA VAL A 28 30.03 -27.45 21.98
C VAL A 28 28.64 -26.97 22.42
N PRO A 29 28.23 -27.01 23.70
CA PRO A 29 26.90 -26.55 24.11
C PRO A 29 26.65 -25.06 23.79
N SER A 30 27.69 -24.22 23.91
CA SER A 30 27.59 -22.79 23.63
C SER A 30 27.47 -22.50 22.12
N LEU A 31 28.17 -23.29 21.29
CA LEU A 31 28.10 -23.18 19.84
C LEU A 31 26.72 -23.58 19.33
N VAL A 32 26.17 -24.69 19.83
CA VAL A 32 24.83 -25.17 19.45
C VAL A 32 23.77 -24.12 19.75
N ARG A 33 23.76 -23.54 20.97
CA ARG A 33 22.82 -22.46 21.32
C ARG A 33 22.95 -21.25 20.40
N LYS A 34 24.18 -20.84 20.05
CA LYS A 34 24.38 -19.73 19.11
C LYS A 34 23.82 -20.06 17.72
N MET A 35 24.01 -21.29 17.24
CA MET A 35 23.46 -21.72 15.95
C MET A 35 21.92 -21.74 15.98
N ASP A 36 21.31 -22.16 17.08
CA ASP A 36 19.84 -22.15 17.24
C ASP A 36 19.28 -20.72 17.22
N VAL A 37 19.92 -19.80 17.94
CA VAL A 37 19.54 -18.37 17.93
C VAL A 37 19.65 -17.79 16.51
N LEU A 38 20.74 -18.08 15.80
CA LEU A 38 20.94 -17.61 14.43
C LEU A 38 19.89 -18.20 13.48
N ALA A 39 19.56 -19.49 13.62
CA ALA A 39 18.51 -20.13 12.83
C ALA A 39 17.13 -19.48 13.10
N GLY A 40 16.84 -19.16 14.36
CA GLY A 40 15.64 -18.43 14.76
C GLY A 40 15.55 -17.03 14.14
N GLN A 41 16.63 -16.26 14.20
CA GLN A 41 16.70 -14.93 13.60
C GLN A 41 16.55 -14.98 12.08
N GLN A 42 17.22 -15.93 11.42
CA GLN A 42 17.10 -16.15 10.00
C GLN A 42 15.66 -16.49 9.61
N GLU A 43 15.00 -17.38 10.35
CA GLU A 43 13.61 -17.73 10.07
C GLU A 43 12.67 -16.55 10.27
N SER A 44 12.81 -15.77 11.35
CA SER A 44 12.03 -14.54 11.54
C SER A 44 12.20 -13.55 10.39
N ALA A 45 13.42 -13.35 9.89
CA ALA A 45 13.69 -12.48 8.74
C ALA A 45 13.03 -13.01 7.46
N ILE A 46 13.03 -14.33 7.25
CA ILE A 46 12.34 -14.97 6.13
C ILE A 46 10.83 -14.77 6.24
N LEU A 47 10.23 -15.00 7.41
CA LEU A 47 8.79 -14.79 7.61
C LEU A 47 8.39 -13.33 7.36
N LYS A 48 9.23 -12.38 7.76
CA LYS A 48 9.03 -10.96 7.46
C LYS A 48 9.02 -10.69 5.95
N SER A 49 9.97 -11.25 5.20
CA SER A 49 10.02 -11.16 3.74
C SER A 49 8.75 -11.73 3.09
N TYR A 50 8.24 -12.85 3.60
CA TYR A 50 6.98 -13.44 3.12
C TYR A 50 5.77 -12.56 3.38
N SER A 51 5.72 -11.90 4.54
CA SER A 51 4.68 -10.91 4.85
C SER A 51 4.72 -9.71 3.90
N ASP A 52 5.91 -9.21 3.57
CA ASP A 52 6.06 -8.08 2.65
C ASP A 52 5.65 -8.47 1.23
N ALA A 53 6.11 -9.63 0.76
CA ALA A 53 5.72 -10.18 -0.54
C ALA A 53 4.20 -10.42 -0.62
N LEU A 54 3.60 -10.97 0.43
CA LEU A 54 2.15 -11.15 0.49
C LEU A 54 1.40 -9.81 0.33
N GLN A 55 1.81 -8.78 1.08
CA GLN A 55 1.18 -7.46 1.00
C GLN A 55 1.40 -6.81 -0.39
N GLN A 56 2.58 -6.95 -0.97
CA GLN A 56 2.88 -6.43 -2.32
C GLN A 56 2.03 -7.11 -3.38
N SER A 57 1.92 -8.44 -3.35
CA SER A 57 1.04 -9.19 -4.25
C SER A 57 -0.42 -8.78 -4.09
N ILE A 58 -0.91 -8.60 -2.86
CA ILE A 58 -2.28 -8.11 -2.60
C ILE A 58 -2.51 -6.75 -3.27
N MET A 59 -1.59 -5.81 -3.08
CA MET A 59 -1.66 -4.47 -3.69
C MET A 59 -1.48 -4.47 -5.20
N ARG A 60 -0.88 -5.50 -5.79
CA ARG A 60 -0.67 -5.58 -7.25
C ARG A 60 -1.82 -6.29 -7.96
N ASN A 61 -2.27 -7.40 -7.39
CA ASN A 61 -3.20 -8.33 -8.03
C ASN A 61 -4.65 -8.13 -7.56
N ARG A 62 -4.88 -7.24 -6.59
CA ARG A 62 -6.20 -6.97 -5.99
C ARG A 62 -6.87 -8.22 -5.42
N TYR A 63 -6.03 -9.12 -4.95
CA TYR A 63 -6.42 -10.46 -4.55
C TYR A 63 -5.75 -10.81 -3.23
N ILE A 64 -6.54 -11.22 -2.25
CA ILE A 64 -6.06 -11.75 -0.98
C ILE A 64 -6.20 -13.27 -1.01
N PRO A 65 -5.10 -14.03 -0.92
CA PRO A 65 -5.14 -15.47 -0.96
C PRO A 65 -5.76 -16.07 0.30
N ALA A 66 -6.20 -17.32 0.18
CA ALA A 66 -6.58 -18.16 1.30
C ALA A 66 -5.38 -18.97 1.81
N HIS A 67 -5.60 -19.71 2.89
CA HIS A 67 -4.62 -20.64 3.47
C HIS A 67 -4.18 -21.76 2.51
N THR A 68 -4.93 -22.02 1.43
CA THR A 68 -4.62 -23.06 0.44
C THR A 68 -3.70 -22.59 -0.68
N ASN A 69 -3.57 -21.28 -0.92
CA ASN A 69 -2.80 -20.75 -2.06
C ASN A 69 -1.86 -19.58 -1.71
N TRP A 70 -1.76 -19.17 -0.45
CA TRP A 70 -0.80 -18.12 -0.04
C TRP A 70 0.65 -18.46 -0.39
N VAL A 71 1.04 -19.75 -0.30
CA VAL A 71 2.39 -20.22 -0.60
C VAL A 71 2.76 -19.94 -2.06
N SER A 72 1.88 -20.29 -3.01
CA SER A 72 2.14 -20.07 -4.43
C SER A 72 2.16 -18.58 -4.77
N VAL A 73 1.31 -17.78 -4.11
CA VAL A 73 1.29 -16.32 -4.26
C VAL A 73 2.61 -15.70 -3.77
N VAL A 74 3.08 -16.04 -2.58
CA VAL A 74 4.35 -15.53 -2.03
C VAL A 74 5.54 -16.01 -2.85
N ALA A 75 5.55 -17.29 -3.24
CA ALA A 75 6.62 -17.86 -4.06
C ALA A 75 6.75 -17.15 -5.41
N THR A 76 5.61 -16.86 -6.05
CA THR A 76 5.56 -16.12 -7.32
C THR A 76 6.05 -14.68 -7.15
N GLU A 77 5.62 -13.99 -6.10
CA GLU A 77 6.02 -12.59 -5.87
C GLU A 77 7.51 -12.45 -5.55
N LEU A 78 8.10 -13.43 -4.85
CA LEU A 78 9.54 -13.47 -4.54
C LEU A 78 10.40 -14.12 -5.64
N GLY A 79 9.79 -14.70 -6.67
CA GLY A 79 10.52 -15.46 -7.69
C GLY A 79 11.27 -16.68 -7.13
N MET A 80 10.72 -17.35 -6.12
CA MET A 80 11.34 -18.49 -5.44
C MET A 80 10.51 -19.78 -5.57
N ASP A 81 11.15 -20.91 -5.27
CA ASP A 81 10.48 -22.21 -5.30
C ASP A 81 9.44 -22.36 -4.19
N VAL A 82 8.30 -22.99 -4.50
CA VAL A 82 7.17 -23.20 -3.56
C VAL A 82 7.61 -24.01 -2.34
N ALA A 83 8.46 -25.02 -2.49
CA ALA A 83 8.93 -25.83 -1.37
C ALA A 83 9.74 -25.00 -0.36
N LYS A 84 10.47 -24.00 -0.84
CA LYS A 84 11.22 -23.08 0.03
C LYS A 84 10.34 -22.18 0.88
N VAL A 85 9.09 -21.93 0.47
CA VAL A 85 8.09 -21.19 1.25
C VAL A 85 7.34 -22.14 2.19
N THR A 86 7.01 -23.36 1.73
CA THR A 86 6.29 -24.36 2.52
C THR A 86 7.03 -24.81 3.77
N THR A 87 8.34 -25.06 3.67
CA THR A 87 9.15 -25.56 4.79
C THR A 87 10.37 -24.69 5.06
N ASN A 88 10.81 -24.68 6.31
CA ASN A 88 12.04 -24.00 6.71
C ASN A 88 13.29 -24.88 6.50
N THR A 89 14.45 -24.35 6.87
CA THR A 89 15.75 -25.04 6.71
C THR A 89 15.88 -26.32 7.54
N ARG A 90 15.02 -26.52 8.55
CA ARG A 90 14.92 -27.73 9.37
C ARG A 90 13.80 -28.66 8.92
N ASN A 91 13.25 -28.46 7.72
CA ASN A 91 12.14 -29.19 7.14
C ASN A 91 10.85 -29.13 7.97
N GLN A 92 10.68 -28.11 8.82
CA GLN A 92 9.44 -27.89 9.54
C GLN A 92 8.46 -27.10 8.66
N PRO A 93 7.16 -27.43 8.68
CA PRO A 93 6.16 -26.72 7.90
C PRO A 93 5.93 -25.31 8.44
N ARG A 94 5.68 -24.36 7.53
CA ARG A 94 5.16 -23.03 7.87
C ARG A 94 3.64 -23.03 7.76
N ILE A 95 2.99 -22.52 8.78
CA ILE A 95 1.53 -22.55 8.95
C ILE A 95 0.95 -21.16 8.73
N PHE A 96 -0.16 -21.07 8.00
CA PHE A 96 -0.85 -19.82 7.73
C PHE A 96 -2.22 -19.81 8.41
N LEU A 97 -2.37 -18.95 9.40
CA LEU A 97 -3.61 -18.80 10.16
C LEU A 97 -4.32 -17.53 9.73
N ILE A 98 -5.64 -17.64 9.55
CA ILE A 98 -6.55 -16.55 9.24
C ILE A 98 -7.41 -16.30 10.47
N ASP A 99 -7.63 -15.04 10.81
CA ASP A 99 -8.50 -14.68 11.91
C ASP A 99 -9.94 -15.21 11.70
N PRO A 100 -10.52 -15.97 12.65
CA PRO A 100 -11.87 -16.52 12.52
C PRO A 100 -12.99 -15.49 12.51
N LEU A 101 -12.74 -14.29 13.01
CA LEU A 101 -13.69 -13.18 13.00
C LEU A 101 -13.43 -12.20 11.84
N LEU A 102 -12.56 -12.57 10.91
CA LEU A 102 -12.28 -11.76 9.72
C LEU A 102 -13.54 -11.57 8.88
N GLN A 103 -13.81 -10.34 8.47
CA GLN A 103 -14.84 -10.03 7.48
C GLN A 103 -14.31 -9.09 6.41
N VAL A 104 -14.43 -9.51 5.15
CA VAL A 104 -14.03 -8.73 3.98
C VAL A 104 -14.97 -9.01 2.80
N GLY A 105 -15.18 -8.01 1.95
CA GLY A 105 -16.10 -8.10 0.81
C GLY A 105 -17.53 -7.83 1.24
N VAL A 106 -18.10 -8.71 2.05
CA VAL A 106 -19.47 -8.62 2.60
C VAL A 106 -19.49 -9.13 4.04
N ASN A 107 -20.60 -8.92 4.77
CA ASN A 107 -20.77 -9.49 6.10
C ASN A 107 -20.67 -11.01 6.06
N GLY A 108 -19.79 -11.57 6.90
CA GLY A 108 -19.47 -13.00 6.91
C GLY A 108 -18.61 -13.49 5.73
N GLY A 109 -18.20 -12.59 4.82
CA GLY A 109 -17.22 -12.89 3.78
C GLY A 109 -15.81 -13.03 4.34
N GLY A 110 -14.94 -13.76 3.66
CA GLY A 110 -13.59 -14.06 4.16
C GLY A 110 -12.58 -14.21 3.02
N PHE A 111 -11.49 -14.93 3.28
CA PHE A 111 -10.51 -15.26 2.26
C PHE A 111 -10.87 -16.56 1.52
N PRO A 112 -10.59 -16.65 0.21
CA PRO A 112 -9.91 -15.64 -0.61
C PRO A 112 -10.82 -14.46 -0.97
N TYR A 113 -10.23 -13.28 -1.15
CA TYR A 113 -10.96 -12.07 -1.53
C TYR A 113 -10.41 -11.52 -2.85
N THR A 114 -11.29 -11.37 -3.84
CA THR A 114 -10.99 -10.67 -5.09
C THR A 114 -11.75 -9.36 -5.10
N GLN A 115 -11.03 -8.24 -5.22
CA GLN A 115 -11.68 -6.95 -5.32
C GLN A 115 -12.45 -6.81 -6.63
N ASN A 116 -13.66 -6.28 -6.52
CA ASN A 116 -14.48 -5.86 -7.65
C ASN A 116 -14.80 -4.36 -7.54
N ASN A 117 -15.65 -3.84 -8.44
CA ASN A 117 -16.03 -2.43 -8.42
C ASN A 117 -16.77 -2.00 -7.14
N ALA A 118 -17.38 -2.89 -6.38
CA ALA A 118 -18.01 -2.55 -5.10
C ALA A 118 -17.02 -2.48 -3.93
N GLY A 119 -15.82 -3.07 -4.07
CA GLY A 119 -14.85 -3.16 -2.99
C GLY A 119 -15.34 -4.07 -1.85
N SER A 120 -14.98 -3.71 -0.62
CA SER A 120 -15.48 -4.34 0.60
C SER A 120 -16.55 -3.46 1.24
N VAL A 121 -17.75 -4.02 1.41
CA VAL A 121 -18.96 -3.36 1.92
C VAL A 121 -19.48 -4.04 3.19
N VAL A 122 -18.57 -4.37 4.10
CA VAL A 122 -18.92 -4.89 5.44
C VAL A 122 -19.67 -3.80 6.20
N THR A 123 -20.75 -4.14 6.88
CA THR A 123 -21.57 -3.21 7.65
C THR A 123 -21.58 -3.54 9.14
N ASN A 124 -21.67 -2.51 9.97
CA ASN A 124 -21.91 -2.67 11.40
C ASN A 124 -23.40 -2.95 11.70
N SER A 125 -23.76 -3.07 12.99
CA SER A 125 -25.14 -3.30 13.43
C SER A 125 -26.11 -2.15 13.08
N SER A 126 -25.62 -0.94 12.82
CA SER A 126 -26.44 0.18 12.35
C SER A 126 -26.58 0.25 10.82
N GLY A 127 -26.03 -0.73 10.09
CA GLY A 127 -26.04 -0.77 8.63
C GLY A 127 -25.03 0.16 7.95
N ALA A 128 -24.15 0.82 8.72
CA ALA A 128 -23.11 1.69 8.16
C ALA A 128 -21.94 0.85 7.64
N ILE A 129 -21.40 1.22 6.46
CA ILE A 129 -20.25 0.56 5.87
C ILE A 129 -18.99 0.88 6.69
N ILE A 130 -18.25 -0.16 7.06
CA ILE A 130 -17.04 -0.10 7.87
C ILE A 130 -15.87 -0.79 7.17
N ALA A 131 -14.66 -0.49 7.65
CA ALA A 131 -13.47 -1.18 7.18
C ALA A 131 -13.59 -2.69 7.43
N PRO A 132 -12.88 -3.53 6.65
CA PRO A 132 -12.80 -4.95 6.92
C PRO A 132 -12.49 -5.24 8.39
N VAL A 133 -13.30 -6.12 8.99
CA VAL A 133 -13.17 -6.45 10.41
C VAL A 133 -12.08 -7.49 10.56
N ASN A 134 -11.18 -7.29 11.51
CA ASN A 134 -10.14 -8.26 11.87
C ASN A 134 -9.37 -8.82 10.66
N ALA A 135 -8.95 -7.94 9.73
CA ALA A 135 -8.15 -8.33 8.57
C ALA A 135 -6.71 -8.70 9.00
N ARG A 136 -6.58 -9.80 9.73
CA ARG A 136 -5.38 -10.24 10.43
C ARG A 136 -5.02 -11.65 9.96
N VAL A 137 -3.75 -11.88 9.67
CA VAL A 137 -3.20 -13.21 9.38
C VAL A 137 -1.89 -13.42 10.11
N VAL A 138 -1.55 -14.68 10.36
CA VAL A 138 -0.30 -15.07 11.01
C VAL A 138 0.40 -16.12 10.17
N ILE A 139 1.70 -15.93 9.96
CA ILE A 139 2.61 -16.97 9.46
C ILE A 139 3.41 -17.51 10.64
N LEU A 140 3.29 -18.81 10.88
CA LEU A 140 3.90 -19.53 11.99
C LEU A 140 4.97 -20.50 11.48
N SER A 141 6.04 -20.63 12.22
CA SER A 141 7.10 -21.61 11.97
C SER A 141 7.74 -22.05 13.28
N SER A 142 8.34 -23.23 13.29
CA SER A 142 9.16 -23.71 14.41
C SER A 142 10.57 -24.01 13.94
N VAL A 143 11.58 -23.49 14.64
CA VAL A 143 12.98 -23.87 14.43
C VAL A 143 13.42 -25.04 15.32
N GLY A 144 12.54 -25.56 16.17
CA GLY A 144 12.82 -26.69 17.06
C GLY A 144 11.99 -27.93 16.69
N PRO A 145 11.25 -28.51 17.65
CA PRO A 145 10.30 -29.59 17.41
C PRO A 145 9.17 -29.18 16.45
N ALA A 146 8.54 -30.17 15.80
CA ALA A 146 7.37 -29.92 14.96
C ALA A 146 6.24 -29.25 15.74
N LEU A 147 5.52 -28.34 15.08
CA LEU A 147 4.37 -27.66 15.68
C LEU A 147 3.31 -28.69 16.14
N PRO A 148 2.50 -28.39 17.17
CA PRO A 148 1.45 -29.28 17.62
C PRO A 148 0.51 -29.68 16.48
N VAL A 149 0.03 -30.94 16.48
CA VAL A 149 -0.81 -31.49 15.40
C VAL A 149 -2.10 -30.69 15.18
N GLY A 150 -2.61 -30.01 16.21
CA GLY A 150 -3.78 -29.13 16.10
C GLY A 150 -3.52 -27.79 15.40
N VAL A 151 -2.25 -27.40 15.19
CA VAL A 151 -1.88 -26.16 14.52
C VAL A 151 -1.71 -26.44 13.02
N VAL A 152 -2.79 -26.25 12.27
CA VAL A 152 -2.84 -26.44 10.81
C VAL A 152 -3.17 -25.13 10.09
N SER A 153 -2.74 -25.00 8.83
CA SER A 153 -3.08 -23.82 8.02
C SER A 153 -4.60 -23.75 7.82
N GLY A 154 -5.19 -22.58 8.02
CA GLY A 154 -6.64 -22.42 7.98
C GLY A 154 -7.17 -21.37 8.93
N ILE A 155 -8.41 -21.60 9.37
CA ILE A 155 -9.13 -20.74 10.30
C ILE A 155 -9.22 -21.50 11.63
N PRO A 156 -8.37 -21.19 12.63
CA PRO A 156 -8.41 -21.83 13.94
C PRO A 156 -9.55 -21.26 14.80
N SER A 157 -9.69 -21.73 16.05
CA SER A 157 -10.64 -21.12 17.00
C SER A 157 -10.22 -19.69 17.36
N THR A 158 -11.18 -18.84 17.76
CA THR A 158 -10.90 -17.46 18.19
C THR A 158 -9.91 -17.41 19.35
N ASN A 159 -10.01 -18.36 20.29
CA ASN A 159 -9.09 -18.46 21.40
C ASN A 159 -7.66 -18.79 20.95
N ASP A 160 -7.50 -19.76 20.05
CA ASP A 160 -6.17 -20.16 19.56
C ASP A 160 -5.53 -19.07 18.70
N PHE A 161 -6.32 -18.42 17.83
CA PHE A 161 -5.83 -17.32 17.01
C PHE A 161 -5.34 -16.16 17.89
N ASN A 162 -6.17 -15.70 18.83
CA ASN A 162 -5.82 -14.59 19.72
C ASN A 162 -4.66 -14.95 20.64
N ALA A 163 -4.59 -16.20 21.13
CA ALA A 163 -3.46 -16.66 21.93
C ALA A 163 -2.13 -16.47 21.20
N VAL A 164 -2.06 -16.73 19.89
CA VAL A 164 -0.86 -16.51 19.06
C VAL A 164 -0.70 -15.04 18.65
N TRP A 165 -1.80 -14.37 18.28
CA TRP A 165 -1.79 -12.98 17.83
C TRP A 165 -1.33 -12.03 18.95
N ASP A 166 -1.84 -12.19 20.16
CA ASP A 166 -1.51 -11.35 21.32
C ASP A 166 -0.27 -11.86 22.10
N TRP A 167 0.34 -12.96 21.64
CA TRP A 167 1.50 -13.55 22.29
C TRP A 167 2.71 -12.60 22.31
N ASN A 168 3.31 -12.41 23.49
CA ASN A 168 4.58 -11.70 23.61
C ASN A 168 5.74 -12.63 23.29
N ASP A 169 6.31 -12.47 22.09
CA ASP A 169 7.42 -13.27 21.56
C ASP A 169 8.78 -12.97 22.23
N ALA A 170 8.86 -11.93 23.06
CA ALA A 170 10.01 -11.66 23.92
C ALA A 170 9.96 -12.42 25.26
N GLY A 171 8.84 -13.10 25.56
CA GLY A 171 8.66 -13.86 26.79
C GLY A 171 9.12 -15.31 26.66
N SER A 172 9.48 -15.95 27.77
CA SER A 172 9.85 -17.38 27.81
C SER A 172 8.65 -18.32 27.95
N VAL A 173 7.43 -17.83 27.72
CA VAL A 173 6.18 -18.57 27.91
C VAL A 173 5.54 -18.80 26.55
N LEU A 174 4.98 -19.98 26.32
CA LEU A 174 4.24 -20.30 25.09
C LEU A 174 2.92 -19.52 24.99
N PRO A 175 2.30 -19.41 23.80
CA PRO A 175 0.99 -18.80 23.65
C PRO A 175 -0.04 -19.44 24.59
N ALA A 176 -0.88 -18.61 25.22
CA ALA A 176 -1.81 -19.02 26.28
C ALA A 176 -3.05 -19.75 25.71
N SER A 177 -2.84 -20.95 25.17
CA SER A 177 -3.89 -21.85 24.69
C SER A 177 -3.54 -23.31 25.01
N SER A 178 -4.56 -24.14 25.21
CA SER A 178 -4.42 -25.58 25.41
C SER A 178 -3.75 -26.30 24.23
N THR A 179 -3.77 -25.71 23.04
CA THR A 179 -3.12 -26.23 21.83
C THR A 179 -1.59 -26.37 22.00
N TRP A 180 -0.99 -25.55 22.87
CA TRP A 180 0.46 -25.54 23.13
C TRP A 180 0.86 -26.40 24.33
N THR A 181 -0.11 -26.94 25.08
CA THR A 181 0.14 -27.82 26.22
C THR A 181 0.78 -29.12 25.76
N GLY A 182 1.93 -29.46 26.34
CA GLY A 182 2.66 -30.69 26.00
C GLY A 182 3.47 -30.61 24.71
N TRP A 183 3.53 -29.45 24.06
CA TRP A 183 4.50 -29.23 22.99
C TRP A 183 5.92 -29.33 23.55
N ALA A 184 6.77 -30.13 22.91
CA ALA A 184 8.15 -30.37 23.36
C ALA A 184 9.10 -29.18 23.11
N GLY A 185 8.66 -28.18 22.34
CA GLY A 185 9.42 -26.99 22.02
C GLY A 185 9.38 -25.93 23.11
N THR A 186 10.24 -24.94 22.97
CA THR A 186 10.31 -23.76 23.84
C THR A 186 9.73 -22.53 23.14
N ALA A 187 9.46 -21.47 23.90
CA ALA A 187 9.06 -20.17 23.34
C ALA A 187 10.05 -19.66 22.28
N ASP A 188 11.35 -19.90 22.48
CA ASP A 188 12.41 -19.50 21.55
C ASP A 188 12.39 -20.28 20.24
N ASP A 189 11.78 -21.46 20.18
CA ASP A 189 11.66 -22.24 18.95
C ASP A 189 10.54 -21.71 18.05
N LEU A 190 9.52 -21.06 18.62
CA LEU A 190 8.37 -20.56 17.88
C LEU A 190 8.71 -19.21 17.20
N LYS A 191 8.41 -19.13 15.90
CA LYS A 191 8.57 -17.91 15.10
C LYS A 191 7.21 -17.51 14.52
N VAL A 192 6.86 -16.25 14.76
CA VAL A 192 5.54 -15.71 14.45
C VAL A 192 5.71 -14.43 13.66
N GLN A 193 5.10 -14.36 12.48
CA GLN A 193 4.94 -13.13 11.73
C GLN A 193 3.46 -12.77 11.67
N ARG A 194 3.13 -11.68 12.35
CA ARG A 194 1.79 -11.09 12.37
C ARG A 194 1.65 -10.12 11.22
N VAL A 195 0.56 -10.19 10.49
CA VAL A 195 0.28 -9.29 9.36
C VAL A 195 -1.09 -8.68 9.54
N ASN A 196 -1.10 -7.35 9.71
CA ASN A 196 -2.33 -6.57 9.75
C ASN A 196 -2.59 -6.01 8.34
N LEU A 197 -3.64 -6.49 7.69
CA LEU A 197 -4.04 -6.10 6.34
C LEU A 197 -5.01 -4.91 6.35
N SER A 198 -5.55 -4.49 7.50
CA SER A 198 -6.47 -3.34 7.58
C SER A 198 -5.92 -2.06 6.95
N PRO A 199 -4.62 -1.69 7.10
CA PRO A 199 -4.06 -0.50 6.46
C PRO A 199 -4.01 -0.56 4.93
N LEU A 200 -4.18 -1.75 4.33
CA LEU A 200 -4.26 -1.90 2.88
C LEU A 200 -5.60 -1.42 2.34
N PHE A 201 -6.63 -1.22 3.17
CA PHE A 201 -7.95 -0.81 2.74
C PHE A 201 -8.17 0.70 2.90
N LEU A 202 -8.63 1.33 1.84
CA LEU A 202 -8.92 2.75 1.75
C LEU A 202 -10.40 2.97 1.52
N ARG A 203 -10.98 3.89 2.28
CA ARG A 203 -12.38 4.28 2.14
C ARG A 203 -12.58 5.16 0.90
N LEU A 204 -13.52 4.80 0.05
CA LEU A 204 -13.97 5.62 -1.08
C LEU A 204 -15.46 5.91 -0.94
N VAL A 205 -15.84 7.17 -1.10
CA VAL A 205 -17.23 7.62 -1.08
C VAL A 205 -17.53 8.37 -2.38
N LEU A 206 -18.54 7.92 -3.13
CA LEU A 206 -18.97 8.51 -4.38
C LEU A 206 -20.43 8.92 -4.26
N LEU A 207 -20.72 10.17 -4.54
CA LEU A 207 -22.08 10.70 -4.52
C LEU A 207 -22.40 11.35 -5.85
N THR A 208 -23.69 11.42 -6.16
CA THR A 208 -24.20 12.22 -7.27
C THR A 208 -25.32 13.11 -6.76
N TYR A 209 -25.28 14.37 -7.18
CA TYR A 209 -26.19 15.43 -6.78
C TYR A 209 -26.59 16.24 -8.01
N ALA A 210 -27.86 16.65 -8.09
CA ALA A 210 -28.40 17.53 -9.13
C ALA A 210 -27.97 17.18 -10.58
N SER A 211 -27.78 15.89 -10.88
CA SER A 211 -27.42 15.40 -12.21
C SER A 211 -28.49 14.42 -12.69
N PRO A 212 -29.03 14.58 -13.92
CA PRO A 212 -30.20 13.83 -14.41
C PRO A 212 -29.94 12.33 -14.68
N SER A 213 -28.70 11.87 -14.48
CA SER A 213 -28.18 10.59 -14.93
C SER A 213 -27.21 9.95 -13.96
N GLY A 214 -27.17 8.61 -13.92
CA GLY A 214 -26.20 7.88 -13.11
C GLY A 214 -24.80 7.94 -13.71
N SER A 215 -23.96 8.85 -13.19
CA SER A 215 -22.50 8.77 -13.35
C SER A 215 -22.01 7.39 -12.91
N ARG A 216 -20.90 6.92 -13.47
CA ARG A 216 -20.35 5.61 -13.13
C ARG A 216 -18.91 5.68 -12.69
N TYR A 217 -18.49 4.61 -12.02
CA TYR A 217 -17.09 4.40 -11.68
C TYR A 217 -16.70 2.94 -11.92
N SER A 218 -15.42 2.72 -12.17
CA SER A 218 -14.82 1.38 -12.22
C SER A 218 -13.49 1.37 -11.49
N ILE A 219 -13.09 0.19 -11.04
CA ILE A 219 -11.83 -0.04 -10.32
C ILE A 219 -10.94 -0.93 -11.18
N ASP A 220 -9.70 -0.50 -11.39
CA ASP A 220 -8.68 -1.15 -12.21
C ASP A 220 -9.15 -1.49 -13.64
N SER A 221 -10.10 -0.72 -14.15
CA SER A 221 -10.69 -0.86 -15.48
C SER A 221 -11.18 0.50 -15.98
N THR A 222 -11.12 0.71 -17.30
CA THR A 222 -11.74 1.86 -18.00
C THR A 222 -12.98 1.45 -18.80
N ASN A 223 -13.45 0.20 -18.65
CA ASN A 223 -14.60 -0.28 -19.38
C ASN A 223 -15.91 0.24 -18.77
N TRP A 224 -16.55 1.18 -19.46
CA TRP A 224 -17.85 1.73 -19.08
C TRP A 224 -18.96 0.67 -18.91
N ALA A 225 -18.94 -0.39 -19.73
CA ALA A 225 -20.00 -1.40 -19.73
C ALA A 225 -20.06 -2.19 -18.40
N THR A 226 -18.92 -2.34 -17.73
CA THR A 226 -18.83 -3.01 -16.42
C THR A 226 -18.75 -2.04 -15.25
N ALA A 227 -18.76 -0.73 -15.52
CA ALA A 227 -18.71 0.31 -14.50
C ALA A 227 -20.01 0.34 -13.66
N THR A 228 -19.85 0.60 -12.36
CA THR A 228 -20.94 0.63 -11.39
C THR A 228 -21.58 2.01 -11.37
N VAL A 229 -22.92 2.04 -11.36
CA VAL A 229 -23.70 3.27 -11.26
C VAL A 229 -23.60 3.86 -9.87
N VAL A 230 -23.36 5.17 -9.82
CA VAL A 230 -23.35 5.97 -8.60
C VAL A 230 -24.79 6.41 -8.34
N THR A 231 -25.33 6.03 -7.19
CA THR A 231 -26.75 6.21 -6.88
C THR A 231 -27.06 7.64 -6.43
N THR A 232 -28.17 8.20 -6.92
CA THR A 232 -28.63 9.56 -6.65
C THR A 232 -29.28 9.70 -5.27
N ASN A 233 -28.88 10.75 -4.54
CA ASN A 233 -29.71 11.52 -3.59
C ASN A 233 -29.99 10.96 -2.17
N THR A 234 -29.40 9.85 -1.70
CA THR A 234 -29.62 9.49 -0.28
C THR A 234 -28.51 8.70 0.44
N ALA A 235 -27.65 7.95 -0.26
CA ALA A 235 -26.58 7.19 0.41
C ALA A 235 -25.23 7.22 -0.32
N GLY A 236 -25.23 7.47 -1.63
CA GLY A 236 -24.02 7.33 -2.44
C GLY A 236 -23.52 5.89 -2.48
N ASN A 237 -22.39 5.69 -3.14
CA ASN A 237 -21.68 4.43 -3.16
C ASN A 237 -20.47 4.58 -2.25
N GLU A 238 -20.43 3.79 -1.19
CA GLU A 238 -19.31 3.72 -0.26
C GLU A 238 -18.74 2.30 -0.26
N GLY A 239 -17.42 2.20 -0.14
CA GLY A 239 -16.73 0.91 -0.03
C GLY A 239 -15.28 1.08 0.38
N TYR A 240 -14.66 -0.02 0.79
CA TYR A 240 -13.25 -0.10 1.13
C TYR A 240 -12.48 -0.84 0.03
N PHE A 241 -11.47 -0.20 -0.53
CA PHE A 241 -10.70 -0.70 -1.66
C PHE A 241 -9.23 -0.86 -1.29
N ILE A 242 -8.58 -1.87 -1.84
CA ILE A 242 -7.15 -2.14 -1.69
C ILE A 242 -6.35 -0.93 -2.21
N LYS A 243 -5.35 -0.51 -1.45
CA LYS A 243 -4.45 0.58 -1.78
C LYS A 243 -3.77 0.35 -3.12
N ASN A 244 -3.53 1.44 -3.85
CA ASN A 244 -3.02 1.52 -5.21
C ASN A 244 -4.02 1.13 -6.31
N SER A 245 -5.29 0.85 -5.98
CA SER A 245 -6.33 0.61 -7.00
C SER A 245 -6.55 1.85 -7.85
N VAL A 246 -6.76 1.66 -9.15
CA VAL A 246 -7.05 2.76 -10.08
C VAL A 246 -8.56 2.98 -10.12
N LEU A 247 -9.02 4.10 -9.57
CA LEU A 247 -10.38 4.58 -9.74
C LEU A 247 -10.50 5.25 -11.11
N ALA A 248 -11.41 4.78 -11.95
CA ALA A 248 -11.83 5.45 -13.17
C ALA A 248 -13.23 6.02 -12.95
N LEU A 249 -13.36 7.33 -13.14
CA LEU A 249 -14.61 8.08 -13.07
C LEU A 249 -15.10 8.34 -14.48
N HIS A 250 -16.40 8.17 -14.68
CA HIS A 250 -17.00 8.27 -16.00
C HIS A 250 -18.20 9.21 -15.98
N ASN A 251 -18.36 9.94 -17.07
CA ASN A 251 -19.46 10.88 -17.24
C ASN A 251 -20.77 10.17 -17.57
N ASP A 252 -21.87 10.90 -17.46
CA ASP A 252 -23.21 10.47 -17.84
C ASP A 252 -23.27 9.81 -19.23
N PRO A 253 -24.02 8.69 -19.41
CA PRO A 253 -24.30 8.16 -20.74
C PRO A 253 -24.86 9.15 -21.76
N SER A 254 -25.63 10.17 -21.34
CA SER A 254 -26.16 11.23 -22.22
C SER A 254 -25.07 12.10 -22.85
N ARG A 255 -23.86 12.12 -22.26
CA ARG A 255 -22.67 12.86 -22.73
C ARG A 255 -21.66 11.96 -23.46
N GLY A 256 -22.07 10.76 -23.88
CA GLY A 256 -21.24 9.88 -24.71
C GLY A 256 -20.50 8.78 -23.95
N SER A 257 -20.85 8.50 -22.68
CA SER A 257 -20.30 7.38 -21.90
C SER A 257 -18.76 7.38 -21.84
N THR A 258 -18.16 8.56 -21.67
CA THR A 258 -16.71 8.74 -21.75
C THR A 258 -16.05 8.66 -20.38
N LEU A 259 -14.84 8.10 -20.36
CA LEU A 259 -13.92 8.23 -19.24
C LEU A 259 -13.64 9.72 -18.99
N ASP A 260 -13.82 10.17 -17.75
CA ASP A 260 -13.60 11.55 -17.35
C ASP A 260 -12.21 11.71 -16.72
N SER A 261 -11.94 10.94 -15.67
CA SER A 261 -10.70 11.02 -14.92
C SER A 261 -10.30 9.68 -14.33
N GLN A 262 -9.00 9.54 -14.03
CA GLN A 262 -8.45 8.39 -13.34
C GLN A 262 -7.60 8.84 -12.16
N GLN A 263 -7.70 8.10 -11.05
CA GLN A 263 -6.91 8.37 -9.87
C GLN A 263 -6.48 7.09 -9.17
N ILE A 264 -5.23 7.06 -8.73
CA ILE A 264 -4.72 5.99 -7.89
C ILE A 264 -5.16 6.25 -6.44
N LEU A 265 -5.81 5.28 -5.82
CA LEU A 265 -6.22 5.33 -4.43
C LEU A 265 -5.01 5.11 -3.51
N ILE A 266 -4.49 6.21 -2.95
CA ILE A 266 -3.38 6.19 -1.98
C ILE A 266 -3.80 6.55 -0.56
N ARG A 267 -4.99 7.14 -0.41
CA ARG A 267 -5.64 7.53 0.84
C ARG A 267 -7.17 7.42 0.67
N GLY A 268 -7.91 7.60 1.77
CA GLY A 268 -9.36 7.73 1.68
C GLY A 268 -9.75 8.96 0.86
N ASN A 269 -10.69 8.80 -0.07
CA ASN A 269 -11.11 9.85 -1.00
C ASN A 269 -12.64 9.93 -1.08
N SER A 270 -13.14 11.10 -1.48
CA SER A 270 -14.54 11.26 -1.83
C SER A 270 -14.73 12.14 -3.06
N PHE A 271 -15.73 11.80 -3.86
CA PHE A 271 -16.09 12.54 -5.07
C PHE A 271 -17.59 12.76 -5.14
N VAL A 272 -17.95 13.90 -5.73
CA VAL A 272 -19.34 14.24 -6.03
C VAL A 272 -19.46 14.49 -7.51
N TYR A 273 -20.39 13.80 -8.15
CA TYR A 273 -20.84 14.15 -9.48
C TYR A 273 -21.96 15.18 -9.37
N ASN A 274 -21.69 16.42 -9.76
CA ASN A 274 -22.65 17.52 -9.66
C ASN A 274 -22.67 18.34 -10.95
N GLU A 275 -23.87 18.67 -11.43
CA GLU A 275 -24.10 19.36 -12.70
C GLU A 275 -23.36 18.69 -13.87
N SER A 276 -23.39 17.36 -13.89
CA SER A 276 -22.74 16.54 -14.92
C SER A 276 -21.20 16.68 -14.98
N VAL A 277 -20.56 16.97 -13.85
CA VAL A 277 -19.09 17.06 -13.70
C VAL A 277 -18.64 16.41 -12.40
N TRP A 278 -17.53 15.67 -12.42
CA TRP A 278 -16.89 15.14 -11.22
C TRP A 278 -16.13 16.22 -10.43
N ARG A 279 -16.35 16.27 -9.12
CA ARG A 279 -15.75 17.24 -8.21
C ARG A 279 -15.10 16.52 -7.02
N GLY A 280 -13.99 17.07 -6.53
CA GLY A 280 -13.29 16.55 -5.36
C GLY A 280 -13.95 17.00 -4.05
N SER A 281 -14.27 16.03 -3.18
CA SER A 281 -14.77 16.15 -1.80
C SER A 281 -16.19 16.71 -1.57
N LEU A 282 -16.87 16.11 -0.59
CA LEU A 282 -18.19 16.51 -0.06
C LEU A 282 -18.14 17.55 1.05
N THR A 283 -17.01 17.72 1.70
CA THR A 283 -16.92 18.46 2.96
C THR A 283 -16.46 19.90 2.79
N GLY A 284 -16.10 20.36 1.58
CA GLY A 284 -15.43 21.64 1.40
C GLY A 284 -14.10 21.76 2.17
N ILE A 285 -13.69 20.70 2.88
CA ILE A 285 -12.39 20.56 3.51
C ILE A 285 -11.54 19.86 2.47
N SER A 286 -10.65 20.64 1.87
CA SER A 286 -9.55 20.15 1.05
C SER A 286 -8.92 18.93 1.71
N PRO A 287 -8.65 17.85 0.96
CA PRO A 287 -7.86 16.75 1.47
C PRO A 287 -6.56 17.31 2.08
N ALA A 288 -6.09 16.74 3.18
CA ALA A 288 -4.69 16.90 3.57
C ALA A 288 -3.82 16.37 2.41
N GLY A 289 -3.40 17.28 1.52
CA GLY A 289 -2.75 17.01 0.24
C GLY A 289 -3.65 17.12 -1.01
N GLY A 290 -4.73 17.89 -0.98
CA GLY A 290 -5.41 18.45 -2.15
C GLY A 290 -5.35 19.95 -1.99
N LEU A 291 -4.33 20.56 -2.58
CA LEU A 291 -4.03 21.97 -2.41
C LEU A 291 -5.20 22.78 -2.96
N ASP A 292 -5.88 23.55 -2.11
CA ASP A 292 -6.53 24.78 -2.59
C ASP A 292 -5.49 25.54 -3.43
N ILE A 293 -5.87 26.08 -4.60
CA ILE A 293 -4.96 26.83 -5.47
C ILE A 293 -4.25 27.93 -4.66
N GLY A 294 -4.94 28.56 -3.71
CA GLY A 294 -4.34 29.51 -2.78
C GLY A 294 -3.22 28.90 -1.93
N THR A 295 -3.39 27.66 -1.47
CA THR A 295 -2.36 26.90 -0.73
C THR A 295 -1.24 26.38 -1.65
N VAL A 296 -1.53 26.01 -2.91
CA VAL A 296 -0.47 25.71 -3.91
C VAL A 296 0.41 26.93 -4.10
N VAL A 297 -0.22 28.08 -4.34
CA VAL A 297 0.43 29.36 -4.60
C VAL A 297 1.24 29.79 -3.38
N ASP A 298 0.69 29.69 -2.17
CA ASP A 298 1.40 30.01 -0.93
C ASP A 298 2.63 29.12 -0.73
N LYS A 299 2.51 27.80 -0.96
CA LYS A 299 3.67 26.89 -0.91
C LYS A 299 4.69 27.16 -2.00
N PHE A 300 4.24 27.46 -3.22
CA PHE A 300 5.10 27.76 -4.35
C PHE A 300 5.88 29.06 -4.13
N LEU A 301 5.26 30.08 -3.54
CA LEU A 301 5.90 31.34 -3.17
C LEU A 301 6.83 31.22 -1.96
N LYS A 302 6.55 30.29 -1.04
CA LYS A 302 7.41 29.99 0.11
C LYS A 302 8.55 29.01 -0.20
N ALA A 303 8.52 28.34 -1.35
CA ALA A 303 9.59 27.44 -1.77
C ALA A 303 10.89 28.23 -2.00
N PRO A 304 12.07 27.64 -1.72
CA PRO A 304 13.36 28.28 -1.99
C PRO A 304 13.43 28.79 -3.43
N THR A 305 13.88 30.03 -3.59
CA THR A 305 14.05 30.63 -4.92
C THR A 305 15.08 29.84 -5.72
N ASN A 306 14.78 29.56 -6.98
CA ASN A 306 15.78 28.98 -7.88
C ASN A 306 16.88 30.01 -8.13
N PRO A 307 18.15 29.78 -7.72
CA PRO A 307 19.24 30.72 -7.96
C PRO A 307 19.53 30.94 -9.46
N SER A 308 19.12 29.99 -10.29
CA SER A 308 19.28 30.01 -11.75
C SER A 308 18.04 30.57 -12.47
N ALA A 309 17.12 31.22 -11.77
CA ALA A 309 15.99 31.93 -12.37
C ALA A 309 16.18 33.45 -12.24
N PRO A 310 15.57 34.26 -13.12
CA PRO A 310 15.52 35.71 -12.95
C PRO A 310 14.95 36.11 -11.57
N ALA A 311 15.35 37.28 -11.08
CA ALA A 311 14.82 37.80 -9.82
C ALA A 311 13.28 37.92 -9.89
N ASN A 312 12.59 37.54 -8.80
CA ASN A 312 11.13 37.58 -8.68
C ASN A 312 10.35 36.66 -9.65
N GLN A 313 10.97 35.59 -10.15
CA GLN A 313 10.32 34.69 -11.11
C GLN A 313 9.11 33.92 -10.53
N GLN A 314 9.16 33.49 -9.27
CA GLN A 314 8.04 32.79 -8.62
C GLN A 314 6.78 33.68 -8.53
N PRO A 315 6.84 34.92 -8.01
CA PRO A 315 5.72 35.87 -8.09
C PRO A 315 5.22 36.12 -9.52
N ALA A 316 6.12 36.22 -10.50
CA ALA A 316 5.74 36.48 -11.90
C ALA A 316 4.94 35.30 -12.52
N VAL A 317 5.29 34.06 -12.19
CA VAL A 317 4.52 32.87 -12.61
C VAL A 317 3.11 32.90 -12.03
N VAL A 318 2.98 33.22 -10.74
CA VAL A 318 1.66 33.33 -10.10
C VAL A 318 0.82 34.44 -10.74
N GLN A 319 1.41 35.61 -10.98
CA GLN A 319 0.71 36.73 -11.60
C GLN A 319 0.25 36.41 -13.03
N THR A 320 1.11 35.83 -13.85
CA THR A 320 0.75 35.45 -15.23
C THR A 320 -0.32 34.34 -15.28
N MET A 321 -0.35 33.47 -14.28
CA MET A 321 -1.43 32.48 -14.11
C MET A 321 -2.76 33.15 -13.75
N MET A 322 -2.77 34.13 -12.84
CA MET A 322 -3.98 34.90 -12.52
C MET A 322 -4.50 35.68 -13.73
N ASP A 323 -3.62 36.39 -14.42
CA ASP A 323 -3.94 37.12 -15.66
C ASP A 323 -4.56 36.22 -16.73
N PHE A 324 -4.06 34.98 -16.85
CA PHE A 324 -4.62 33.99 -17.77
C PHE A 324 -6.02 33.54 -17.32
N MET A 325 -6.21 33.24 -16.04
CA MET A 325 -7.51 32.84 -15.51
C MET A 325 -8.56 33.93 -15.69
N ASP A 326 -8.21 35.20 -15.46
CA ASP A 326 -9.10 36.35 -15.69
C ASP A 326 -9.47 36.49 -17.18
N ALA A 327 -8.48 36.36 -18.08
CA ALA A 327 -8.70 36.43 -19.52
C ALA A 327 -9.53 35.25 -20.04
N TYR A 328 -9.33 34.06 -19.47
CA TYR A 328 -10.11 32.87 -19.77
C TYR A 328 -11.55 33.02 -19.28
N GLU A 329 -11.75 33.53 -18.07
CA GLU A 329 -13.08 33.79 -17.53
C GLU A 329 -13.84 34.82 -18.38
N ALA A 330 -13.19 35.91 -18.79
CA ALA A 330 -13.77 36.90 -19.69
C ALA A 330 -14.14 36.29 -21.05
N TRP A 331 -13.31 35.40 -21.59
CA TRP A 331 -13.62 34.67 -22.81
C TRP A 331 -14.80 33.70 -22.64
N ALA A 332 -14.83 32.97 -21.52
CA ALA A 332 -15.86 31.98 -21.20
C ALA A 332 -17.24 32.60 -20.91
N LYS A 333 -17.28 33.84 -20.40
CA LYS A 333 -18.51 34.63 -20.16
C LYS A 333 -19.09 35.28 -21.41
N GLY A 334 -18.46 35.18 -22.58
CA GLY A 334 -18.97 35.85 -23.78
C GLY A 334 -18.92 37.38 -23.72
N ALA A 335 -19.49 38.05 -24.73
CA ALA A 335 -19.51 39.52 -24.82
C ALA A 335 -20.66 40.17 -24.00
N ASP A 336 -21.61 39.35 -23.56
CA ASP A 336 -22.81 39.70 -22.81
C ASP A 336 -22.64 39.53 -21.28
N GLY A 337 -21.49 39.00 -20.84
CA GLY A 337 -21.18 38.84 -19.42
C GLY A 337 -21.93 37.70 -18.74
N ILE A 338 -22.56 36.81 -19.51
CA ILE A 338 -23.33 35.66 -19.05
C ILE A 338 -22.58 34.38 -19.46
N TYR A 339 -22.37 33.45 -18.52
CA TYR A 339 -21.76 32.16 -18.86
C TYR A 339 -22.60 31.45 -19.92
N ASN A 340 -21.99 31.15 -21.06
CA ASN A 340 -22.70 30.54 -22.18
C ASN A 340 -23.10 29.10 -21.79
N THR A 341 -24.40 28.84 -21.63
CA THR A 341 -24.93 27.53 -21.21
C THR A 341 -25.20 26.57 -22.36
N GLY A 342 -24.87 26.97 -23.61
CA GLY A 342 -24.91 26.11 -24.79
C GLY A 342 -23.53 25.56 -25.13
N ASP A 343 -23.47 24.37 -25.72
CA ASP A 343 -22.24 23.61 -26.04
C ASP A 343 -21.29 24.31 -27.04
N ASP A 344 -21.62 25.51 -27.51
CA ASP A 344 -20.80 26.29 -28.43
C ASP A 344 -20.11 27.45 -27.69
N PHE A 345 -18.78 27.32 -27.52
CA PHE A 345 -17.92 28.47 -27.22
C PHE A 345 -18.21 29.61 -28.21
N PRO A 346 -18.38 30.87 -27.77
CA PRO A 346 -18.97 31.93 -28.59
C PRO A 346 -18.18 32.11 -29.91
N PRO A 347 -18.79 31.80 -31.07
CA PRO A 347 -18.09 31.81 -32.37
C PRO A 347 -17.71 33.23 -32.85
N GLY A 348 -18.10 34.28 -32.13
CA GLY A 348 -17.84 35.69 -32.47
C GLY A 348 -16.71 36.38 -31.68
N ASN A 349 -16.11 35.75 -30.66
CA ASN A 349 -15.21 36.42 -29.71
C ASN A 349 -13.72 36.18 -29.97
N GLY A 350 -13.30 36.28 -31.24
CA GLY A 350 -11.90 36.09 -31.65
C GLY A 350 -10.90 36.96 -30.88
N GLY A 351 -11.31 38.18 -30.47
CA GLY A 351 -10.49 39.09 -29.66
C GLY A 351 -10.24 38.60 -28.23
N LEU A 352 -11.28 38.14 -27.53
CA LEU A 352 -11.16 37.63 -26.15
C LEU A 352 -10.40 36.29 -26.12
N ARG A 353 -10.67 35.42 -27.11
CA ARG A 353 -9.89 34.19 -27.30
C ARG A 353 -8.43 34.50 -27.59
N GLY A 354 -8.15 35.47 -28.45
CA GLY A 354 -6.80 35.94 -28.75
C GLY A 354 -6.09 36.49 -27.51
N ALA A 355 -6.80 37.21 -26.64
CA ALA A 355 -6.28 37.70 -25.36
C ALA A 355 -5.92 36.54 -24.42
N ALA A 356 -6.80 35.55 -24.25
CA ALA A 356 -6.54 34.36 -23.45
C ALA A 356 -5.33 33.56 -23.96
N ILE A 357 -5.22 33.34 -25.28
CA ILE A 357 -4.07 32.68 -25.92
C ILE A 357 -2.77 33.48 -25.68
N THR A 358 -2.83 34.81 -25.79
CA THR A 358 -1.68 35.67 -25.53
C THR A 358 -1.22 35.55 -24.07
N LYS A 359 -2.16 35.59 -23.12
CA LYS A 359 -1.86 35.42 -21.69
C LYS A 359 -1.36 34.01 -21.35
N GLN A 360 -1.87 32.98 -22.01
CA GLN A 360 -1.34 31.62 -21.92
C GLN A 360 0.13 31.57 -22.37
N GLY A 361 0.47 32.20 -23.50
CA GLY A 361 1.85 32.30 -23.98
C GLY A 361 2.79 32.98 -22.99
N LEU A 362 2.33 34.05 -22.34
CA LEU A 362 3.08 34.74 -21.28
C LEU A 362 3.28 33.86 -20.05
N MET A 363 2.24 33.13 -19.63
CA MET A 363 2.33 32.17 -18.51
C MET A 363 3.35 31.07 -18.80
N MET A 364 3.31 30.47 -20.00
CA MET A 364 4.28 29.44 -20.38
C MET A 364 5.72 29.99 -20.39
N THR A 365 5.91 31.21 -20.91
CA THR A 365 7.21 31.88 -20.92
C THR A 365 7.71 32.12 -19.48
N ALA A 366 6.84 32.55 -18.58
CA ALA A 366 7.19 32.74 -17.18
C ALA A 366 7.58 31.42 -16.49
N VAL A 367 6.90 30.31 -16.80
CA VAL A 367 7.28 28.99 -16.28
C VAL A 367 8.62 28.54 -16.85
N GLN A 368 8.88 28.73 -18.15
CA GLN A 368 10.15 28.37 -18.77
C GLN A 368 11.33 29.13 -18.17
N ASN A 369 11.14 30.42 -17.85
CA ASN A 369 12.15 31.25 -17.20
C ASN A 369 12.50 30.80 -15.78
N LEU A 370 11.71 29.94 -15.12
CA LEU A 370 12.13 29.29 -13.88
C LEU A 370 13.33 28.36 -14.09
N TYR A 371 13.56 27.88 -15.31
CA TYR A 371 14.54 26.84 -15.63
C TYR A 371 15.67 27.32 -16.53
N GLN A 372 15.65 28.57 -17.01
CA GLN A 372 16.51 29.02 -18.10
C GLN A 372 17.27 30.34 -17.84
N ALA A 373 17.98 30.45 -16.71
CA ALA A 373 19.11 31.39 -16.64
C ALA A 373 20.44 30.65 -16.45
N ASN A 374 21.28 30.77 -17.48
CA ASN A 374 22.68 30.35 -17.59
C ASN A 374 22.95 28.87 -17.87
N SER A 375 23.82 28.67 -18.86
CA SER A 375 24.41 27.44 -19.40
C SER A 375 25.28 26.68 -18.39
N HIS A 376 24.72 26.35 -17.22
CA HIS A 376 25.33 25.46 -16.25
C HIS A 376 24.38 24.29 -15.99
N TYR A 377 24.66 23.15 -16.62
CA TYR A 377 24.18 21.87 -16.14
C TYR A 377 24.74 21.65 -14.72
N PRO A 378 23.93 21.48 -13.67
CA PRO A 378 24.45 21.05 -12.38
C PRO A 378 24.96 19.61 -12.51
N PRO A 379 26.07 19.24 -11.84
CA PRO A 379 26.54 17.86 -11.80
C PRO A 379 25.46 16.98 -11.15
N GLU A 380 25.24 15.78 -11.69
CA GLU A 380 24.55 14.71 -10.99
C GLU A 380 25.25 14.46 -9.64
N GLY A 381 24.70 14.97 -8.56
CA GLY A 381 25.34 14.86 -7.27
C GLY A 381 24.67 15.66 -6.16
N THR A 382 24.06 14.92 -5.25
CA THR A 382 23.61 15.32 -3.91
C THR A 382 22.31 16.12 -3.82
N GLY A 383 21.24 15.36 -3.54
CA GLY A 383 20.38 15.66 -2.39
C GLY A 383 19.28 16.70 -2.57
N ALA A 384 18.06 16.24 -2.32
CA ALA A 384 16.84 17.00 -2.05
C ALA A 384 16.09 17.58 -3.26
N CYS A 385 15.31 16.72 -3.92
CA CYS A 385 13.94 17.10 -4.24
C CYS A 385 13.08 16.83 -2.98
N PRO A 386 12.27 17.80 -2.51
CA PRO A 386 11.19 17.52 -1.56
C PRO A 386 10.04 16.72 -2.19
#